data_AF-A0A261KJJ3-F1
#
_entry.id   AF-A0A261KJJ3-F1
#
_cell.length_a   1.000
_cell.length_b   1.000
_cell.length_c   1.000
_cell.angle_alpha   90.00
_cell.angle_beta   90.00
_cell.angle_gamma   90.00
#
_symmetry.space_group_name_H-M   'P 1'
#
loop_
_entity.id
_entity.type
_entity.pdbx_description
1 polymer ?
#
loop_
_entity_poly.entity_id
_entity_poly.type
_entity_poly.pdbx_seq_one_letter_code
_entity_poly.pdbx_strand_id
1 'polypeptide(L)'
;MFKLQELKRLYPKYFQLKLMGTHSKYWVCDDKFAVVTSANILCSQPGKTNKYYEETGLWTNNINQIQNFIHSFTQVPNLAAKKN
;
A
#
# COMPACT_ATOMS: atom_id res chain seq x y z
N MET A 1 -4.47 8.48 -7.97
CA MET A 1 -5.42 8.26 -6.85
C MET A 1 -6.75 7.66 -7.29
N PHE A 2 -7.42 8.19 -8.32
CA PHE A 2 -8.72 7.68 -8.80
C PHE A 2 -8.72 6.19 -9.21
N LYS A 3 -7.68 5.73 -9.92
CA LYS A 3 -7.60 4.33 -10.40
C LYS A 3 -7.57 3.27 -9.28
N LEU A 4 -6.89 3.53 -8.16
CA LEU A 4 -6.81 2.55 -7.06
C LEU A 4 -8.10 2.49 -6.23
N GLN A 5 -8.76 3.64 -6.04
CA GLN A 5 -10.07 3.68 -5.39
C GLN A 5 -11.12 2.97 -6.24
N GLU A 6 -11.04 3.11 -7.56
CA GLU A 6 -11.90 2.40 -8.50
C GLU A 6 -11.66 0.88 -8.46
N LEU A 7 -10.41 0.42 -8.42
CA LEU A 7 -10.10 -1.01 -8.26
C LEU A 7 -10.66 -1.58 -6.96
N LYS A 8 -10.57 -0.83 -5.84
CA LYS A 8 -11.20 -1.22 -4.58
C LYS A 8 -12.72 -1.37 -4.72
N ARG A 9 -13.36 -0.47 -5.46
CA ARG A 9 -14.81 -0.52 -5.71
C ARG A 9 -15.20 -1.70 -6.61
N LEU A 10 -14.44 -1.97 -7.66
CA LEU A 10 -14.72 -3.04 -8.63
C LEU A 10 -14.44 -4.43 -8.07
N TYR A 11 -13.40 -4.56 -7.24
CA TYR A 11 -12.92 -5.84 -6.73
C TYR A 11 -12.74 -5.84 -5.21
N PRO A 12 -13.79 -5.52 -4.41
CA PRO A 12 -13.66 -5.31 -2.97
C PRO A 12 -13.20 -6.55 -2.18
N LYS A 13 -13.39 -7.76 -2.76
CA LYS A 13 -12.91 -9.02 -2.17
C LYS A 13 -11.42 -9.28 -2.43
N TYR A 14 -10.88 -8.75 -3.52
CA TYR A 14 -9.52 -9.06 -4.01
C TYR A 14 -8.54 -7.91 -3.83
N PHE A 15 -9.05 -6.68 -3.69
CA PHE A 15 -8.23 -5.49 -3.55
C PHE A 15 -8.70 -4.63 -2.39
N GLN A 16 -7.82 -4.45 -1.41
CA GLN A 16 -8.07 -3.60 -0.26
C GLN A 16 -7.10 -2.42 -0.24
N LEU A 17 -7.61 -1.26 0.18
CA LEU A 17 -6.82 -0.05 0.35
C LEU A 17 -7.28 0.65 1.64
N LYS A 18 -6.32 0.89 2.54
CA LYS A 18 -6.51 1.59 3.82
C LYS A 18 -5.46 2.67 3.99
N LEU A 19 -5.86 3.81 4.57
CA LEU A 19 -4.94 4.78 5.14
C LEU A 19 -4.74 4.42 6.61
N MET A 20 -3.55 3.95 6.97
CA MET A 20 -3.28 3.40 8.32
C MET A 20 -2.72 4.42 9.31
N GLY A 21 -2.34 5.61 8.88
CA GLY A 21 -1.72 6.64 9.74
C GLY A 21 -0.29 6.34 10.18
N THR A 22 0.34 5.30 9.62
CA THR A 22 1.75 4.94 9.87
C THR A 22 2.66 5.56 8.81
N HIS A 23 3.97 5.67 9.10
CA HIS A 23 4.95 6.11 8.11
C HIS A 23 5.26 5.02 7.05
N SER A 24 4.92 3.77 7.35
CA SER A 24 5.15 2.61 6.48
C SER A 24 4.24 2.65 5.25
N LYS A 25 4.83 2.47 4.08
CA LYS A 25 4.09 2.31 2.81
C LYS A 25 4.44 0.94 2.27
N TYR A 26 3.42 0.09 2.15
CA TYR A 26 3.63 -1.25 1.63
C TYR A 26 2.44 -1.73 0.81
N TRP A 27 2.71 -2.64 -0.11
CA TRP A 27 1.71 -3.47 -0.77
C TRP A 27 1.99 -4.93 -0.44
N VAL A 28 0.94 -5.73 -0.43
CA VAL A 28 1.03 -7.17 -0.25
C VAL A 28 0.19 -7.82 -1.32
N CYS A 29 0.75 -8.83 -1.97
CA CYS A 29 0.02 -9.79 -2.78
C CYS A 29 0.16 -11.12 -2.06
N ASP A 30 -0.84 -11.45 -1.23
CA ASP A 30 -0.93 -12.56 -0.27
C ASP A 30 0.20 -13.57 -0.36
N ASP A 31 -0.01 -14.78 -0.88
CA ASP A 31 0.99 -15.85 -0.90
C ASP A 31 2.10 -15.67 -1.95
N LYS A 32 2.36 -14.43 -2.41
CA LYS A 32 3.33 -14.14 -3.47
C LYS A 32 4.46 -13.23 -3.01
N PHE A 33 4.14 -12.02 -2.57
CA PHE A 33 5.15 -11.04 -2.19
C PHE A 33 4.60 -9.88 -1.35
N ALA A 34 5.49 -9.21 -0.65
CA ALA A 34 5.28 -7.88 -0.10
C ALA A 34 6.37 -6.93 -0.59
N VAL A 35 6.03 -5.65 -0.75
CA VAL A 35 7.03 -4.59 -0.90
C VAL A 35 6.75 -3.52 0.13
N VAL A 36 7.81 -3.09 0.80
CA VAL A 36 7.83 -1.91 1.66
C VAL A 36 8.73 -0.88 1.01
N THR A 37 8.32 0.38 0.96
CA THR A 37 9.14 1.44 0.37
C THR A 37 9.03 2.73 1.17
N SER A 38 10.09 3.54 1.13
CA SER A 38 10.05 4.92 1.59
C SER A 38 9.16 5.79 0.69
N ALA A 39 9.02 5.42 -0.59
CA ALA A 39 8.28 6.15 -1.60
C ALA A 39 6.77 6.15 -1.31
N ASN A 40 6.18 7.35 -1.23
CA ASN A 40 4.73 7.46 -1.17
C ASN A 40 4.14 7.27 -2.58
N ILE A 41 3.86 6.01 -2.94
CA ILE A 41 3.35 5.62 -4.26
C ILE A 41 2.05 6.37 -4.62
N LEU A 42 1.21 6.71 -3.63
CA LEU A 42 -0.03 7.47 -3.86
C LEU A 42 0.22 8.91 -4.31
N CYS A 43 1.40 9.45 -3.99
CA CYS A 43 1.85 10.80 -4.36
C CYS A 43 2.75 10.81 -5.60
N SER A 44 3.05 9.64 -6.19
CA SER A 44 3.83 9.57 -7.43
C SER A 44 3.07 10.30 -8.55
N GLN A 45 3.78 11.17 -9.28
CA GLN A 45 3.26 11.89 -10.44
C GLN A 45 3.90 11.30 -11.70
N PRO A 46 3.42 10.13 -12.18
CA PRO A 46 3.96 9.52 -13.38
C PRO A 46 3.85 10.49 -14.56
N GLY A 47 4.97 10.72 -15.26
CA GLY A 47 5.06 11.64 -16.40
C GLY A 47 5.59 13.05 -16.08
N LYS A 48 5.83 13.41 -14.81
CA LYS A 48 6.60 14.62 -14.47
C LYS A 48 8.05 14.25 -14.18
N THR A 49 8.88 14.35 -15.20
CA THR A 49 10.30 13.94 -15.22
C THR A 49 11.24 14.82 -14.37
N ASN A 50 10.77 15.95 -13.85
CA ASN A 50 11.64 16.92 -13.15
C ASN A 50 11.72 16.71 -11.63
N LYS A 51 11.29 15.55 -11.13
CA LYS A 51 11.38 15.21 -9.71
C LYS A 51 12.03 13.85 -9.53
N TYR A 52 13.35 13.87 -9.37
CA TYR A 52 14.12 12.72 -8.93
C TYR A 52 13.97 12.61 -7.42
N TYR A 53 13.33 11.53 -6.97
CA TYR A 53 13.34 11.12 -5.56
C TYR A 53 14.09 9.79 -5.52
N GLU A 54 15.24 9.78 -4.84
CA GLU A 54 15.92 8.54 -4.51
C GLU A 54 15.18 7.90 -3.35
N GLU A 55 14.55 6.76 -3.62
CA GLU A 55 13.73 6.04 -2.67
C GLU A 55 14.28 4.64 -2.51
N THR A 56 14.18 4.10 -1.30
CA THR A 56 14.61 2.73 -1.00
C THR A 56 13.38 1.87 -0.74
N GLY A 57 13.55 0.57 -0.92
CA GLY A 57 12.50 -0.39 -0.66
C GLY A 57 13.04 -1.78 -0.45
N LEU A 58 12.22 -2.58 0.20
CA LEU A 58 12.43 -4.00 0.41
C LEU A 58 11.34 -4.75 -0.34
N TRP A 59 11.73 -5.63 -1.24
CA TRP A 59 10.87 -6.68 -1.77
C TRP A 59 11.14 -7.97 -0.99
N THR A 60 10.09 -8.71 -0.65
CA THR A 60 10.21 -9.99 0.05
C THR A 60 9.13 -10.95 -0.41
N ASN A 61 9.49 -12.23 -0.50
CA ASN A 61 8.57 -13.37 -0.66
C ASN A 61 8.56 -14.26 0.59
N ASN A 62 9.15 -13.81 1.69
CA ASN A 62 9.14 -14.56 2.94
C ASN A 62 7.73 -14.59 3.53
N ILE A 63 7.15 -15.79 3.65
CA ILE A 63 5.77 -15.98 4.07
C ILE A 63 5.47 -15.43 5.47
N ASN A 64 6.41 -15.53 6.41
CA ASN A 64 6.23 -15.01 7.76
C ASN A 64 6.15 -13.47 7.75
N GLN A 65 6.98 -12.83 6.94
CA GLN A 65 6.94 -11.37 6.78
C GLN A 65 5.65 -10.91 6.11
N ILE A 66 5.22 -11.60 5.05
CA ILE A 66 3.93 -11.37 4.38
C ILE A 66 2.78 -11.45 5.38
N GLN A 67 2.70 -12.55 6.16
CA GLN A 67 1.63 -12.75 7.14
C GLN A 67 1.64 -11.67 8.23
N ASN A 68 2.83 -11.22 8.66
CA ASN A 68 2.95 -10.10 9.59
C ASN A 68 2.40 -8.79 9.00
N PHE A 69 2.65 -8.51 7.72
CA PHE A 69 2.08 -7.34 7.05
C PHE A 69 0.55 -7.44 6.91
N ILE A 70 0.02 -8.60 6.52
CA ILE A 70 -1.43 -8.84 6.44
C ILE A 70 -2.06 -8.66 7.81
N HIS A 71 -1.49 -9.30 8.84
CA HIS A 71 -1.98 -9.17 10.21
C HIS A 71 -2.00 -7.70 10.64
N SER A 72 -0.89 -6.98 10.48
CA SER A 72 -0.82 -5.55 10.79
C SER A 72 -1.91 -4.77 10.05
N PHE A 73 -2.04 -4.97 8.74
CA PHE A 73 -3.04 -4.31 7.90
C PHE A 73 -4.47 -4.59 8.37
N THR A 74 -4.78 -5.80 8.84
CA THR A 74 -6.12 -6.15 9.35
C THR A 74 -6.46 -5.43 10.65
N GLN A 75 -5.49 -5.28 11.56
CA GLN A 75 -5.70 -4.70 12.88
C GLN A 75 -5.79 -3.16 12.86
N VAL A 76 -5.13 -2.49 11.90
CA VAL A 76 -5.12 -1.02 11.88
C VAL A 76 -6.44 -0.46 11.29
N PRO A 77 -7.06 0.56 11.91
CA PRO A 77 -8.24 1.21 11.35
C PRO A 77 -7.93 1.92 10.04
N ASN A 78 -8.94 2.00 9.17
CA ASN A 78 -8.85 2.80 7.95
C ASN A 78 -9.20 4.28 8.25
N LEU A 79 -8.20 5.14 8.38
CA LEU A 79 -8.38 6.56 8.66
C LEU A 79 -9.07 7.31 7.52
N ALA A 80 -9.02 6.81 6.29
CA ALA A 80 -9.75 7.40 5.17
C ALA A 80 -11.28 7.19 5.26
N ALA A 81 -11.75 6.32 6.16
CA ALA A 81 -13.16 6.08 6.40
C ALA A 81 -13.74 6.94 7.54
N LYS A 82 -12.91 7.66 8.32
CA LYS A 82 -13.39 8.66 9.28
C LYS A 82 -13.79 9.93 8.54
N LYS A 83 -15.03 9.98 8.06
CA LYS A 83 -15.75 11.23 7.81
C LYS A 83 -16.86 11.33 8.85
N ASN A 84 -16.63 12.16 9.86
CA ASN A 84 -17.69 12.88 10.56
C ASN A 84 -17.50 14.35 10.19
#